data_AF-A0A5C3NR14-F1
#
_entry.id   AF-A0A5C3NR14-F1
#
_cell.length_a   1.000
_cell.length_b   1.000
_cell.length_c   1.000
_cell.angle_alpha   90.00
_cell.angle_beta   90.00
_cell.angle_gamma   90.00
#
_symmetry.space_group_name_H-M   'P 1'
#
loop_
_entity.id
_entity.type
_entity.pdbx_description
1 polymer ?
#
loop_
_entity_poly.entity_id
_entity_poly.type
_entity_poly.pdbx_seq_one_letter_code
_entity_poly.pdbx_strand_id
1 'polypeptide(L)'
;LKSDWREEYRASPTYSGRHFLRLKAFDPPNHVSSAALKAYGDSKANMARLCRAVLNHAPLGSFRRRFFPNEPTECPECGVLQDRAHVLLKCKRYRRWWNCQSEFEFLQRLSAYRELTTFLSANASAFTFVDAPSQRA
;
A
#
# COMPACT_ATOMS: atom_id res chain seq x y z
N LEU A 1 0.36 19.40 30.03
CA LEU A 1 0.97 18.13 29.58
C LEU A 1 0.85 18.06 28.06
N LYS A 2 1.90 17.63 27.33
CA LYS A 2 1.74 17.30 25.91
C LYS A 2 0.75 16.11 25.83
N SER A 3 -0.23 16.18 24.93
CA SER A 3 -1.08 15.04 24.59
C SER A 3 -0.19 13.83 24.27
N ASP A 4 -0.58 12.63 24.71
CA ASP A 4 0.07 11.42 24.19
C ASP A 4 -0.16 11.42 22.68
N TRP A 5 0.91 11.38 21.90
CA TRP A 5 0.82 11.38 20.43
C TRP A 5 -0.06 10.24 19.91
N ARG A 6 -0.24 9.17 20.71
CA ARG A 6 -1.16 8.07 20.41
C ARG A 6 -2.63 8.49 20.44
N GLU A 7 -3.01 9.37 21.36
CA GLU A 7 -4.37 9.92 21.43
C GLU A 7 -4.63 10.83 20.23
N GLU A 8 -3.68 11.71 19.89
CA GLU A 8 -3.78 12.59 18.72
C GLU A 8 -3.82 11.80 17.40
N TYR A 9 -3.01 10.73 17.29
CA TYR A 9 -3.03 9.81 16.17
C TYR A 9 -4.39 9.12 15.99
N ARG A 10 -5.03 8.69 17.10
CA ARG A 10 -6.37 8.06 17.05
C ARG A 10 -7.47 9.07 16.75
N ALA A 11 -7.39 10.27 17.31
CA ALA A 11 -8.45 11.28 17.25
C ALA A 11 -8.44 12.11 15.96
N SER A 12 -7.26 12.36 15.35
CA SER A 12 -7.12 13.29 14.23
C SER A 12 -6.67 12.58 12.93
N PRO A 13 -7.55 12.47 11.92
CA PRO A 13 -7.18 12.00 10.58
C PRO A 13 -6.12 12.86 9.89
N THR A 14 -6.03 14.14 10.25
CA THR A 14 -5.02 15.07 9.71
C THR A 14 -3.65 14.78 10.30
N TYR A 15 -3.57 14.51 11.61
CA TYR A 15 -2.32 14.14 12.28
C TYR A 15 -1.81 12.77 11.83
N SER A 16 -2.71 11.78 11.76
CA SER A 16 -2.39 10.42 11.33
C SER A 16 -2.18 10.28 9.81
N GLY A 17 -2.51 11.31 9.02
CA GLY A 17 -2.33 11.34 7.57
C GLY A 17 -3.39 10.52 6.79
N ARG A 18 -3.70 10.97 5.57
CA ARG A 18 -4.78 10.40 4.75
C ARG A 18 -4.33 9.35 3.73
N HIS A 19 -3.02 9.18 3.56
CA HIS A 19 -2.47 8.33 2.51
C HIS A 19 -2.09 6.93 2.99
N PHE A 20 -1.96 6.70 4.29
CA PHE A 20 -1.57 5.40 4.83
C PHE A 20 -2.69 4.35 4.64
N LEU A 21 -2.30 3.13 4.27
CA LEU A 21 -3.16 1.96 4.36
C LEU A 21 -3.20 1.49 5.82
N ARG A 22 -4.24 1.88 6.55
CA ARG A 22 -4.37 1.69 8.01
C ARG A 22 -4.76 0.26 8.39
N LEU A 23 -3.81 -0.66 8.25
CA LEU A 23 -3.98 -2.05 8.66
C LEU A 23 -4.02 -2.15 10.19
N LYS A 24 -5.05 -2.81 10.74
CA LYS A 24 -5.19 -3.03 12.20
C LYS A 24 -3.96 -3.69 12.85
N ALA A 25 -3.21 -4.48 12.09
CA ALA A 25 -1.96 -5.12 12.55
C ALA A 25 -0.86 -4.12 12.95
N PHE A 26 -1.00 -2.84 12.55
CA PHE A 26 -0.08 -1.76 12.90
C PHE A 26 -0.66 -0.77 13.91
N ASP A 27 -1.85 -1.04 14.46
CA ASP A 27 -2.48 -0.18 15.45
C ASP A 27 -2.44 -0.85 16.85
N PRO A 28 -1.89 -0.19 17.88
CA PRO A 28 -1.18 1.10 17.81
C PRO A 28 0.21 0.95 17.15
N PRO A 29 0.79 2.05 16.60
CA PRO A 29 2.12 2.00 16.01
C PRO A 29 3.19 1.54 17.01
N ASN A 30 4.04 0.60 16.57
CA ASN A 30 5.10 -0.01 17.39
C ASN A 30 6.39 -0.16 16.57
N HIS A 31 7.53 0.13 17.19
CA HIS A 31 8.87 0.09 16.57
C HIS A 31 9.72 -1.12 16.97
N VAL A 32 9.36 -1.88 18.02
CA VAL A 32 10.24 -2.94 18.59
C VAL A 32 9.78 -4.36 18.20
N SER A 33 8.50 -4.55 17.85
CA SER A 33 7.94 -5.90 17.62
C SER A 33 6.78 -5.93 16.63
N SER A 34 6.84 -5.09 15.60
CA SER A 34 5.78 -5.00 14.59
C SER A 34 5.60 -6.31 13.83
N ALA A 35 4.35 -6.61 13.43
CA ALA A 35 4.04 -7.77 12.60
C ALA A 35 4.84 -7.77 11.28
N ALA A 36 5.13 -6.57 10.74
CA ALA A 36 5.94 -6.39 9.54
C ALA A 36 7.37 -6.91 9.70
N LEU A 37 8.04 -6.58 10.81
CA LEU A 37 9.40 -7.05 11.08
C LEU A 37 9.45 -8.56 11.22
N LYS A 38 8.44 -9.16 11.85
CA LYS A 38 8.34 -10.62 11.97
C LYS A 38 8.12 -11.32 10.62
N ALA A 39 7.36 -10.70 9.71
CA ALA A 39 7.02 -11.30 8.42
C ALA A 39 8.07 -11.06 7.32
N TYR A 40 8.79 -9.93 7.37
CA TYR A 40 9.68 -9.48 6.28
C TYR A 40 11.03 -8.94 6.75
N GLY A 41 11.39 -9.07 8.03
CA GLY A 41 12.63 -8.54 8.57
C GLY A 41 13.90 -9.16 7.96
N ASP A 42 13.77 -10.34 7.36
CA ASP A 42 14.83 -11.07 6.66
C ASP A 42 14.98 -10.67 5.18
N SER A 43 13.99 -9.98 4.59
CA SER A 43 13.96 -9.62 3.17
C SER A 43 13.78 -8.13 2.96
N LYS A 44 14.88 -7.44 2.63
CA LYS A 44 14.89 -6.02 2.25
C LYS A 44 13.91 -5.71 1.13
N ALA A 45 13.82 -6.58 0.13
CA ALA A 45 12.94 -6.39 -1.03
C ALA A 45 11.46 -6.46 -0.64
N ASN A 46 11.07 -7.45 0.16
CA ASN A 46 9.68 -7.59 0.59
C ASN A 46 9.28 -6.50 1.58
N MET A 47 10.16 -6.15 2.53
CA MET A 47 9.93 -5.03 3.44
C MET A 47 9.73 -3.72 2.67
N ALA A 48 10.60 -3.41 1.70
CA ALA A 48 10.47 -2.20 0.89
C ALA A 48 9.14 -2.15 0.12
N ARG A 49 8.68 -3.30 -0.41
CA ARG A 49 7.39 -3.39 -1.11
C ARG A 49 6.20 -3.22 -0.16
N LEU A 50 6.25 -3.83 1.03
CA LEU A 50 5.25 -3.61 2.07
C LEU A 50 5.19 -2.14 2.48
N CYS A 51 6.34 -1.51 2.76
CA CYS A 51 6.42 -0.08 3.09
C CYS A 51 5.82 0.78 1.96
N ARG A 52 6.18 0.53 0.70
CA ARG A 52 5.64 1.28 -0.45
C ARG A 52 4.12 1.15 -0.57
N ALA A 53 3.56 -0.04 -0.35
CA ALA A 53 2.11 -0.25 -0.33
C ALA A 53 1.43 0.49 0.84
N VAL A 54 1.95 0.30 2.06
CA VAL A 54 1.35 0.87 3.28
C VAL A 54 1.45 2.38 3.32
N LEU A 55 2.59 2.95 2.95
CA LEU A 55 2.86 4.39 3.01
C LEU A 55 2.34 5.14 1.78
N ASN A 56 1.78 4.46 0.76
CA ASN A 56 1.43 5.04 -0.54
C ASN A 56 2.62 5.70 -1.27
N HIS A 57 3.80 5.12 -1.12
CA HIS A 57 5.07 5.62 -1.68
C HIS A 57 5.62 4.72 -2.78
N ALA A 58 4.78 3.85 -3.34
CA ALA A 58 5.12 3.12 -4.54
C ALA A 58 5.19 4.07 -5.75
N PRO A 59 6.05 3.81 -6.74
CA PRO A 59 6.21 4.63 -7.95
C PRO A 59 5.03 4.44 -8.93
N LEU A 60 3.81 4.37 -8.40
CA LEU A 60 2.58 4.23 -9.16
C LEU A 60 2.20 5.58 -9.77
N GLY A 61 1.24 5.56 -10.68
CA GLY A 61 0.71 6.75 -11.32
C GLY A 61 0.21 7.83 -10.37
N SER A 62 -0.44 7.47 -9.27
CA SER A 62 -0.87 8.44 -8.24
C SER A 62 0.30 9.18 -7.56
N PHE A 63 1.42 8.48 -7.32
CA PHE A 63 2.64 9.07 -6.77
C PHE A 63 3.30 9.98 -7.82
N ARG A 64 3.41 9.50 -9.06
CA ARG A 64 3.97 10.29 -10.17
C ARG A 64 3.16 11.54 -10.48
N ARG A 65 1.84 11.46 -10.48
CA ARG A 65 0.97 12.64 -10.63
C ARG A 65 1.31 13.75 -9.63
N ARG A 66 1.75 13.39 -8.42
CA ARG A 66 2.08 14.34 -7.36
C ARG A 66 3.51 14.89 -7.46
N PHE A 67 4.48 14.05 -7.84
CA PHE A 67 5.91 14.38 -7.72
C PHE A 67 6.67 14.42 -9.05
N PHE A 68 6.10 13.83 -10.11
CA PHE A 68 6.68 13.67 -11.44
C PHE A 68 5.59 13.89 -12.52
N PRO A 69 5.04 15.12 -12.64
CA PRO A 69 3.83 15.40 -13.42
C PRO A 69 3.94 15.09 -14.92
N ASN A 70 5.16 14.97 -15.46
CA ASN A 70 5.43 14.65 -16.86
C ASN A 70 5.62 13.14 -17.12
N GLU A 71 5.61 12.30 -16.07
CA GLU A 71 5.73 10.86 -16.23
C GLU A 71 4.37 10.18 -16.47
N PRO A 72 4.33 9.02 -17.15
CA PRO A 72 3.09 8.26 -17.32
C PRO A 72 2.43 7.94 -15.98
N THR A 73 1.09 8.03 -15.93
CA THR A 73 0.30 7.77 -14.71
C THR A 73 -0.73 6.64 -14.85
N GLU A 74 -0.96 6.14 -16.05
CA GLU A 74 -1.97 5.12 -16.29
C GLU A 74 -1.38 3.71 -16.23
N CYS A 75 -2.13 2.76 -15.68
CA CYS A 75 -1.81 1.36 -15.75
C CYS A 75 -1.81 0.93 -17.23
N PRO A 76 -0.70 0.39 -17.78
CA PRO A 76 -0.61 0.08 -19.20
C PRO A 76 -1.71 -0.88 -19.68
N GLU A 77 -2.09 -1.86 -18.86
CA GLU A 77 -3.11 -2.86 -19.18
C GLU A 77 -4.56 -2.39 -19.00
N CYS A 78 -4.79 -1.46 -18.08
CA CYS A 78 -6.15 -1.07 -17.71
C CYS A 78 -6.55 0.31 -18.25
N GLY A 79 -5.60 1.16 -18.64
CA GLY A 79 -5.87 2.52 -19.15
C GLY A 79 -6.53 3.44 -18.14
N VAL A 80 -6.32 3.19 -16.84
CA VAL A 80 -6.83 4.00 -15.73
C VAL A 80 -5.66 4.41 -14.84
N LEU A 81 -5.85 5.45 -14.03
CA LEU A 81 -4.85 5.86 -13.04
C LEU A 81 -4.38 4.65 -12.22
N GLN A 82 -3.07 4.41 -12.23
CA GLN A 82 -2.49 3.39 -11.38
C GLN A 82 -2.32 3.97 -9.97
N ASP A 83 -3.30 3.74 -9.11
CA ASP A 83 -3.22 4.02 -7.67
C ASP A 83 -3.17 2.70 -6.88
N ARG A 84 -3.00 2.80 -5.56
CA ARG A 84 -2.93 1.62 -4.69
C ARG A 84 -4.23 0.81 -4.73
N ALA A 85 -5.39 1.48 -4.74
CA ALA A 85 -6.68 0.82 -4.81
C ALA A 85 -6.84 0.02 -6.11
N HIS A 86 -6.40 0.59 -7.24
CA HIS A 86 -6.35 -0.10 -8.52
C HIS A 86 -5.47 -1.34 -8.44
N VAL A 87 -4.23 -1.22 -7.96
CA VAL A 87 -3.28 -2.35 -7.82
C VAL A 87 -3.87 -3.46 -6.93
N LEU A 88 -4.45 -3.11 -5.78
CA LEU A 88 -4.95 -4.07 -4.81
C LEU A 88 -6.29 -4.70 -5.18
N LEU A 89 -7.15 -4.00 -5.93
CA LEU A 89 -8.58 -4.37 -6.02
C LEU A 89 -9.08 -4.59 -7.44
N LYS A 90 -8.44 -3.98 -8.45
CA LYS A 90 -9.03 -3.90 -9.82
C LYS A 90 -8.10 -4.33 -10.94
N CYS A 91 -6.79 -4.14 -10.79
CA CYS A 91 -5.81 -4.37 -11.85
C CYS A 91 -5.82 -5.81 -12.38
N LYS A 92 -5.87 -5.99 -13.70
CA LYS A 92 -5.90 -7.32 -14.35
C LYS A 92 -4.57 -8.07 -14.26
N ARG A 93 -3.47 -7.35 -14.00
CA ARG A 93 -2.10 -7.90 -13.84
C ARG A 93 -1.96 -8.85 -12.66
N TYR A 94 -2.78 -8.67 -11.63
CA TYR A 94 -2.49 -9.22 -10.32
C TYR A 94 -3.44 -10.30 -9.89
N ARG A 95 -2.87 -11.38 -9.36
CA ARG A 95 -3.60 -12.47 -8.71
C ARG A 95 -4.07 -11.99 -7.34
N ARG A 96 -5.35 -12.21 -7.06
CA ARG A 96 -6.03 -11.82 -5.82
C ARG A 96 -6.94 -12.96 -5.35
N TRP A 97 -7.19 -13.02 -4.04
CA TRP A 97 -8.10 -14.01 -3.43
C TRP A 97 -9.22 -13.34 -2.62
N TRP A 98 -9.48 -12.07 -2.91
CA TRP A 98 -10.55 -11.29 -2.31
C TRP A 98 -11.31 -10.55 -3.41
N ASN A 99 -12.57 -10.24 -3.14
CA ASN A 99 -13.43 -9.48 -4.03
C ASN A 99 -13.94 -8.22 -3.31
N CYS A 100 -13.02 -7.32 -2.97
CA CYS A 100 -13.34 -6.05 -2.33
C CYS A 100 -13.45 -4.94 -3.37
N GLN A 101 -14.43 -4.07 -3.19
CA GLN A 101 -14.68 -2.94 -4.09
C GLN A 101 -13.91 -1.68 -3.68
N SER A 102 -13.45 -1.60 -2.43
CA SER A 102 -12.72 -0.45 -1.88
C SER A 102 -11.61 -0.84 -0.90
N GLU A 103 -10.65 0.07 -0.67
CA GLU A 103 -9.63 -0.12 0.36
C GLU A 103 -10.26 -0.21 1.76
N PHE A 104 -11.35 0.51 2.00
CA PHE A 104 -12.08 0.44 3.27
C PHE A 104 -12.60 -0.97 3.55
N GLU A 105 -13.26 -1.59 2.56
CA GLU A 105 -13.75 -2.95 2.68
C GLU A 105 -12.60 -3.95 2.88
N PHE A 106 -11.49 -3.78 2.15
CA PHE A 106 -10.29 -4.59 2.33
C PHE A 106 -9.74 -4.47 3.76
N LEU A 107 -9.67 -3.26 4.31
CA LEU A 107 -9.16 -2.97 5.65
C LEU A 107 -10.07 -3.50 6.78
N GLN A 108 -11.36 -3.70 6.53
CA GLN A 108 -12.28 -4.28 7.51
C GLN A 108 -12.05 -5.78 7.72
N ARG A 109 -11.39 -6.46 6.78
CA ARG A 109 -11.13 -7.90 6.84
C ARG A 109 -10.17 -8.23 7.99
N LEU A 110 -10.51 -9.26 8.77
CA LEU A 110 -9.65 -9.75 9.86
C LEU A 110 -8.26 -10.18 9.36
N SER A 111 -8.20 -10.71 8.14
CA SER A 111 -6.98 -11.21 7.50
C SER A 111 -6.28 -10.19 6.61
N ALA A 112 -6.67 -8.91 6.59
CA ALA A 112 -6.16 -7.91 5.64
C ALA A 112 -4.63 -7.84 5.58
N TYR A 113 -3.96 -7.89 6.75
CA TYR A 113 -2.50 -7.91 6.81
C TYR A 113 -1.92 -9.16 6.13
N ARG A 114 -2.39 -10.35 6.52
CA ARG A 114 -1.95 -11.62 5.94
C ARG A 114 -2.21 -11.65 4.43
N GLU A 115 -3.35 -11.17 3.98
CA GLU A 115 -3.72 -11.14 2.57
C GLU A 115 -2.87 -10.18 1.75
N LEU A 116 -2.56 -9.00 2.30
CA LEU A 116 -1.58 -8.12 1.69
C LEU A 116 -0.23 -8.83 1.56
N THR A 117 0.20 -9.55 2.61
CA THR A 117 1.48 -10.26 2.55
C THR A 117 1.49 -11.37 1.50
N THR A 118 0.43 -12.16 1.40
CA THR A 118 0.28 -13.21 0.37
C THR A 118 0.26 -12.61 -1.04
N PHE A 119 -0.42 -11.46 -1.21
CA PHE A 119 -0.45 -10.76 -2.48
C PHE A 119 0.93 -10.25 -2.91
N LEU A 120 1.70 -9.68 -2.00
CA LEU A 120 3.05 -9.23 -2.31
C LEU A 120 3.96 -10.42 -2.67
N SER A 121 3.82 -11.56 -1.99
CA SER A 121 4.58 -12.76 -2.32
C SER A 121 4.23 -13.33 -3.70
N ALA A 122 2.96 -13.33 -4.09
CA ALA A 122 2.52 -13.91 -5.37
C ALA A 122 2.67 -12.98 -6.57
N ASN A 123 2.76 -11.66 -6.35
CA ASN A 123 2.81 -10.66 -7.41
C ASN A 123 4.13 -9.88 -7.33
N ALA A 124 5.26 -10.50 -7.70
CA ALA A 124 6.60 -9.99 -7.44
C ALA A 124 6.87 -8.54 -7.93
N SER A 125 6.23 -8.12 -9.03
CA SER A 125 6.37 -6.76 -9.57
C SER A 125 5.59 -5.71 -8.78
N ALA A 126 4.51 -6.07 -8.08
CA ALA A 126 3.62 -5.11 -7.43
C ALA A 126 4.36 -4.17 -6.48
N PHE A 127 4.07 -2.87 -6.62
CA PHE A 127 4.67 -1.78 -5.83
C PHE A 127 6.20 -1.66 -5.96
N THR A 128 6.78 -2.13 -7.06
CA THR A 128 8.19 -1.92 -7.41
C THR A 128 8.33 -0.86 -8.51
N PHE A 129 9.55 -0.45 -8.83
CA PHE A 129 9.82 0.41 -9.98
C PHE A 129 9.54 -0.27 -11.32
N VAL A 130 9.57 -1.60 -11.38
CA VAL A 130 9.21 -2.37 -12.58
C VAL A 130 7.71 -2.26 -12.87
N ASP A 131 6.89 -2.04 -11.84
CA ASP A 131 5.45 -1.83 -11.97
C ASP A 131 5.05 -0.37 -12.18
N ALA A 132 6.02 0.55 -12.19
CA ALA A 132 5.73 1.94 -12.47
C ALA A 132 5.10 2.07 -13.88
N PRO A 133 4.15 3.00 -14.10
CA PRO A 133 3.55 3.16 -15.41
C PRO A 133 4.61 3.36 -16.49
N SER A 134 4.51 2.67 -17.61
CA SER A 134 5.39 2.92 -18.76
C SER A 134 4.56 3.51 -19.89
N GLN A 135 5.22 4.17 -20.84
CA GLN A 135 4.57 4.39 -22.13
C GLN A 135 4.16 3.02 -22.68
N ARG A 136 2.96 2.91 -23.26
CA ARG A 136 2.54 1.69 -23.95
C ARG A 136 3.54 1.48 -25.10
N ALA A 137 4.14 0.29 -25.14
CA ALA A 137 4.85 -0.16 -26.33
C ALA A 137 3.86 -0.39 -27.47
#